data_AF-A0A7C0ZU48-F1
#
_entry.id   AF-A0A7C0ZU48-F1
#
_cell.length_a   1.000
_cell.length_b   1.000
_cell.length_c   1.000
_cell.angle_alpha   90.00
_cell.angle_beta   90.00
_cell.angle_gamma   90.00
#
_symmetry.space_group_name_H-M   'P 1'
#
loop_
_entity.id
_entity.type
_entity.pdbx_description
1 polymer ?
#
loop_
_entity_poly.entity_id
_entity_poly.type
_entity_poly.pdbx_seq_one_letter_code
_entity_poly.pdbx_strand_id
1 'polypeptide(L)'
;MKAPNRNDRSTRYLNPYLGGVLLGLLLLMTYFITGRGLGASGAVKSTVVATVNEITPEYAHRSNYYSQFISDDESPLNTWLVFEVLGVLAGAFLSGALAGRLKLKVEHSPGITAGTRLVAATLGGFLFGLGSQFGRGCTSGAALSGSASLALSGFLAMMGIFGTGYAIAWIFRKLWV
;
A
#
# COMPACT_ATOMS: atom_id res chain seq x y z
N MET A 1 32.06 14.06 0.88
CA MET A 1 31.20 13.07 1.57
C MET A 1 31.70 12.90 3.00
N LYS A 2 30.92 13.29 4.00
CA LYS A 2 31.26 13.12 5.42
C LYS A 2 30.92 11.69 5.83
N ALA A 3 31.86 10.94 6.40
CA ALA A 3 31.61 9.56 6.84
C ALA A 3 30.42 9.52 7.82
N PRO A 4 29.47 8.58 7.65
CA PRO A 4 28.30 8.49 8.52
C PRO A 4 28.75 8.19 9.95
N ASN A 5 28.29 9.04 10.88
CA ASN A 5 28.65 8.98 12.29
C ASN A 5 27.97 7.75 12.93
N ARG A 6 28.73 6.88 13.59
CA ARG A 6 28.26 5.55 14.08
C ARG A 6 27.13 5.61 15.12
N ASN A 7 26.83 6.80 15.65
CA ASN A 7 25.77 7.09 16.62
C ASN A 7 24.49 7.69 16.01
N ASP A 8 24.41 7.85 14.69
CA ASP A 8 23.18 8.34 14.06
C ASP A 8 22.14 7.22 13.93
N ARG A 9 21.16 7.20 14.85
CA ARG A 9 19.99 6.30 14.80
C ARG A 9 19.20 6.45 13.49
N SER A 10 19.36 7.55 12.75
CA SER A 10 18.75 7.77 11.43
C SER A 10 19.31 6.88 10.30
N THR A 11 20.35 6.08 10.58
CA THR A 11 20.97 5.19 9.58
C THR A 11 20.94 3.70 9.92
N ARG A 12 20.45 3.32 11.12
CA ARG A 12 20.19 1.90 11.43
C ARG A 12 18.92 1.44 10.72
N TYR A 13 19.06 0.51 9.80
CA TYR A 13 17.95 -0.21 9.19
C TYR A 13 17.80 -1.58 9.86
N LEU A 14 16.57 -2.08 9.91
CA LEU A 14 16.31 -3.43 10.39
C LEU A 14 16.94 -4.45 9.42
N ASN A 15 17.49 -5.54 9.94
CA ASN A 15 17.96 -6.63 9.10
C ASN A 15 16.79 -7.14 8.23
N PRO A 16 16.93 -7.22 6.89
CA PRO A 16 15.84 -7.60 5.99
C PRO A 16 15.28 -9.00 6.30
N TYR A 17 16.11 -9.95 6.75
CA TYR A 17 15.66 -11.27 7.15
C TYR A 17 14.79 -11.21 8.40
N LEU A 18 15.18 -10.39 9.38
CA LEU A 18 14.39 -10.18 10.59
C LEU A 18 13.06 -9.48 10.28
N GLY A 19 13.08 -8.47 9.39
CA GLY A 19 11.87 -7.82 8.89
C GLY A 19 10.94 -8.79 8.18
N GLY A 20 11.47 -9.69 7.35
CA GLY A 20 10.71 -10.73 6.67
C GLY A 20 10.04 -11.71 7.64
N VAL A 21 10.76 -12.18 8.66
CA VAL A 21 10.21 -13.08 9.70
C VAL A 21 9.08 -12.40 10.48
N LEU A 22 9.29 -11.15 10.92
CA LEU A 22 8.27 -10.39 11.63
C LEU A 22 7.02 -10.15 10.78
N LEU A 23 7.20 -9.81 9.50
CA LEU A 23 6.09 -9.63 8.56
C LEU A 23 5.33 -10.94 8.31
N GLY A 24 6.04 -12.06 8.18
CA GLY A 24 5.44 -13.39 8.03
C GLY A 24 4.64 -13.81 9.26
N LEU A 25 5.17 -13.58 10.47
CA LEU A 25 4.45 -13.81 11.72
C LEU A 25 3.19 -12.94 11.82
N LEU A 26 3.30 -11.67 11.42
CA LEU A 26 2.18 -10.73 11.43
C LEU A 26 1.09 -11.15 10.44
N LEU A 27 1.46 -11.59 9.24
CA LEU A 27 0.54 -12.17 8.26
C LEU A 27 -0.20 -13.38 8.84
N LEU A 28 0.53 -14.31 9.47
CA LEU A 28 -0.06 -15.51 10.07
C LEU A 28 -1.03 -15.15 11.19
N MET A 29 -0.66 -14.22 12.07
CA MET A 29 -1.53 -13.71 13.13
C MET A 29 -2.78 -13.03 12.55
N THR A 30 -2.62 -12.25 11.48
CA THR A 30 -3.75 -11.57 10.81
C THR A 30 -4.73 -12.58 10.26
N TYR A 31 -4.25 -13.61 9.56
CA TYR A 31 -5.09 -14.70 9.07
C TYR A 31 -5.78 -15.45 10.21
N PHE A 32 -5.08 -15.71 11.32
CA PHE A 32 -5.63 -16.43 12.46
C PHE A 32 -6.74 -15.64 13.17
N ILE A 33 -6.56 -14.34 13.39
CA ILE A 33 -7.50 -13.51 14.15
C ILE A 33 -8.70 -13.09 13.28
N THR A 34 -8.45 -12.76 12.01
CA THR A 34 -9.44 -12.04 11.18
C THR A 34 -9.94 -12.84 10.00
N GLY A 35 -9.31 -13.98 9.70
CA GLY A 35 -9.62 -14.80 8.53
C GLY A 35 -9.27 -14.14 7.19
N ARG A 36 -8.61 -12.97 7.19
CA ARG A 36 -8.25 -12.21 5.99
C ARG A 36 -6.75 -11.86 6.00
N GLY A 37 -6.18 -11.73 4.81
CA GLY A 37 -4.81 -11.25 4.63
C GLY A 37 -4.71 -9.72 4.69
N LEU A 38 -3.47 -9.21 4.68
CA LEU A 38 -3.16 -7.79 4.64
C LEU A 38 -3.54 -7.15 3.30
N GLY A 39 -4.04 -5.92 3.32
CA GLY A 39 -4.43 -5.20 2.11
C GLY A 39 -4.77 -3.72 2.32
N ALA A 40 -4.16 -2.84 1.52
CA ALA A 40 -4.44 -1.40 1.61
C ALA A 40 -5.58 -0.94 0.68
N SER A 41 -5.65 -1.47 -0.54
CA SER A 41 -6.62 -1.02 -1.55
C SER A 41 -8.08 -1.28 -1.18
N GLY A 42 -8.34 -2.34 -0.39
CA GLY A 42 -9.68 -2.64 0.11
C GLY A 42 -10.19 -1.56 1.07
N ALA A 43 -9.34 -1.06 1.98
CA ALA A 43 -9.69 0.02 2.90
C ALA A 43 -10.03 1.32 2.15
N VAL A 44 -9.20 1.71 1.17
CA VAL A 44 -9.46 2.89 0.34
C VAL A 44 -10.78 2.75 -0.41
N LYS A 45 -11.07 1.57 -0.96
CA LYS A 45 -12.34 1.29 -1.63
C LYS A 45 -13.52 1.42 -0.67
N SER A 46 -13.44 0.83 0.52
CA SER A 46 -14.46 0.94 1.56
C SER A 46 -14.76 2.39 1.95
N THR A 47 -13.73 3.23 2.09
CA THR A 47 -13.92 4.67 2.37
C THR A 47 -14.63 5.39 1.24
N VAL A 48 -14.29 5.10 -0.01
CA VAL A 48 -14.97 5.70 -1.18
C VAL A 48 -16.42 5.25 -1.25
N VAL A 49 -16.71 3.96 -1.05
CA VAL A 49 -18.08 3.42 -1.05
C VAL A 49 -18.91 4.10 0.04
N ALA A 50 -18.38 4.20 1.27
CA ALA A 50 -19.07 4.87 2.38
C ALA A 50 -19.35 6.34 2.07
N THR A 51 -18.36 7.07 1.54
CA THR A 51 -18.52 8.49 1.17
C THR A 51 -19.57 8.68 0.07
N VAL A 52 -19.58 7.82 -0.94
CA VAL A 52 -20.57 7.88 -2.04
C VAL A 52 -21.97 7.53 -1.53
N ASN A 53 -22.08 6.57 -0.62
CA ASN A 53 -23.36 6.21 0.00
C ASN A 53 -23.94 7.36 0.85
N GLU A 54 -23.11 8.07 1.60
CA GLU A 54 -23.53 9.23 2.41
C GLU A 54 -23.95 10.43 1.55
N ILE A 55 -23.24 10.72 0.46
CA ILE A 55 -23.51 11.90 -0.37
C ILE A 55 -24.62 11.63 -1.39
N THR A 56 -24.68 10.42 -1.97
CA THR A 56 -25.63 10.08 -3.03
C THR A 56 -26.06 8.60 -2.96
N PRO A 57 -26.88 8.23 -1.97
CA PRO A 57 -27.28 6.83 -1.73
C PRO A 57 -28.02 6.22 -2.93
N GLU A 58 -28.89 6.98 -3.60
CA GLU A 58 -29.60 6.58 -4.83
C GLU A 58 -28.65 6.10 -5.95
N TYR A 59 -27.51 6.80 -6.15
CA TYR A 59 -26.52 6.41 -7.15
C TYR A 59 -25.69 5.20 -6.69
N ALA A 60 -25.39 5.14 -5.39
CA ALA A 60 -24.64 4.05 -4.79
C ALA A 60 -25.39 2.70 -4.94
N HIS A 61 -26.68 2.66 -4.59
CA HIS A 61 -27.51 1.46 -4.69
C HIS A 61 -27.87 1.08 -6.14
N ARG A 62 -28.04 2.04 -7.05
CA ARG A 62 -28.34 1.75 -8.46
C ARG A 62 -27.15 1.27 -9.28
N SER A 63 -25.93 1.58 -8.85
CA SER A 63 -24.73 1.19 -9.58
C SER A 63 -24.41 -0.29 -9.35
N ASN A 64 -24.03 -1.00 -10.41
CA ASN A 64 -23.62 -2.42 -10.30
C ASN A 64 -22.30 -2.58 -9.51
N TYR A 65 -21.50 -1.51 -9.44
CA TYR A 65 -20.20 -1.53 -8.77
C TYR A 65 -20.28 -1.21 -7.27
N TYR A 66 -21.06 -0.21 -6.83
CA TYR A 66 -21.11 0.18 -5.42
C TYR A 66 -22.06 -0.70 -4.61
N SER A 67 -23.18 -1.16 -5.19
CA SER A 67 -24.15 -2.06 -4.52
C SER A 67 -23.54 -3.36 -4.00
N GLN A 68 -22.48 -3.87 -4.64
CA GLN A 68 -21.75 -5.07 -4.20
C GLN A 68 -20.94 -4.88 -2.91
N PHE A 69 -20.72 -3.63 -2.48
CA PHE A 69 -19.91 -3.26 -1.31
C PHE A 69 -20.73 -2.52 -0.25
N ILE A 70 -22.03 -2.33 -0.48
CA ILE A 70 -22.98 -1.75 0.46
C ILE A 70 -23.74 -2.93 1.05
N SER A 71 -23.67 -3.10 2.36
CA SER A 71 -24.46 -4.09 3.10
C SER A 71 -25.45 -3.33 3.97
N ASP A 72 -26.72 -3.73 3.94
CA ASP A 72 -27.80 -2.98 4.60
C ASP A 72 -27.67 -2.94 6.14
N ASP A 73 -26.91 -3.86 6.74
CA ASP A 73 -26.77 -4.01 8.21
C ASP A 73 -25.39 -3.62 8.78
N GLU A 74 -24.35 -3.40 7.94
CA GLU A 74 -23.01 -3.08 8.42
C GLU A 74 -22.37 -1.92 7.63
N SER A 75 -21.77 -0.96 8.35
CA SER A 75 -21.04 0.13 7.73
C SER A 75 -19.92 -0.42 6.83
N PRO A 76 -19.80 0.03 5.56
CA PRO A 76 -18.70 -0.37 4.66
C PRO A 76 -17.30 -0.10 5.24
N LEU A 77 -17.21 0.79 6.25
CA LEU A 77 -16.00 1.13 6.98
C LEU A 77 -15.63 0.14 8.09
N ASN A 78 -16.56 -0.70 8.55
CA ASN A 78 -16.32 -1.72 9.59
C ASN A 78 -15.62 -2.96 9.02
N THR A 79 -14.68 -2.75 8.09
CA THR A 79 -13.85 -3.84 7.55
C THR A 79 -12.51 -3.81 8.27
N TRP A 80 -12.02 -4.99 8.68
CA TRP A 80 -10.69 -5.14 9.28
C TRP A 80 -9.58 -4.37 8.55
N LEU A 81 -9.63 -4.30 7.22
CA LEU A 81 -8.68 -3.59 6.36
C LEU A 81 -8.59 -2.08 6.68
N VAL A 82 -9.67 -1.44 7.12
CA VAL A 82 -9.67 -0.03 7.52
C VAL A 82 -8.87 0.15 8.81
N PHE A 83 -9.09 -0.72 9.79
CA PHE A 83 -8.31 -0.75 11.04
C PHE A 83 -6.83 -1.08 10.78
N GLU A 84 -6.55 -2.01 9.86
CA GLU A 84 -5.20 -2.33 9.41
C GLU A 84 -4.50 -1.07 8.87
N VAL A 85 -5.12 -0.34 7.93
CA VAL A 85 -4.51 0.86 7.35
C VAL A 85 -4.31 1.95 8.40
N LEU A 86 -5.26 2.16 9.31
CA LEU A 86 -5.09 3.11 10.42
C LEU A 86 -3.94 2.69 11.35
N GLY A 87 -3.83 1.40 11.67
CA GLY A 87 -2.73 0.84 12.45
C GLY A 87 -1.38 1.00 11.76
N VAL A 88 -1.30 0.78 10.45
CA VAL A 88 -0.09 1.00 9.64
C VAL A 88 0.31 2.48 9.63
N LEU A 89 -0.66 3.40 9.49
CA LEU A 89 -0.38 4.84 9.55
C LEU A 89 0.15 5.27 10.91
N ALA A 90 -0.51 4.85 12.00
CA ALA A 90 -0.07 5.14 13.36
C ALA A 90 1.31 4.51 13.66
N GLY A 91 1.53 3.27 13.26
CA GLY A 91 2.79 2.55 13.42
C GLY A 91 3.93 3.18 12.62
N ALA A 92 3.68 3.61 11.39
CA ALA A 92 4.65 4.32 10.55
C ALA A 92 5.03 5.67 11.17
N PHE A 93 4.06 6.41 11.69
CA PHE A 93 4.30 7.69 12.37
C PHE A 93 5.12 7.51 13.65
N LEU A 94 4.75 6.57 14.50
CA LEU A 94 5.47 6.27 15.75
C LEU A 94 6.90 5.79 15.47
N SER A 95 7.07 4.88 14.50
CA SER A 95 8.39 4.40 14.06
C SER A 95 9.25 5.53 13.51
N GLY A 96 8.67 6.41 12.68
CA GLY A 96 9.34 7.61 12.16
C GLY A 96 9.75 8.58 13.26
N ALA A 97 8.89 8.78 14.27
CA ALA A 97 9.17 9.65 15.43
C ALA A 97 10.31 9.10 16.28
N LEU A 98 10.25 7.82 16.65
CA LEU A 98 11.27 7.14 17.44
C LEU A 98 12.63 7.08 16.72
N ALA A 99 12.62 6.97 15.40
CA ALA A 99 13.82 6.98 14.57
C ALA A 99 14.37 8.40 14.33
N GLY A 100 13.65 9.46 14.72
CA GLY A 100 14.02 10.85 14.47
C GLY A 100 14.02 11.23 12.98
N ARG A 101 13.22 10.54 12.15
CA ARG A 101 13.20 10.70 10.69
C ARG A 101 11.94 11.38 10.14
N LEU A 102 11.05 11.89 11.00
CA LEU A 102 9.89 12.67 10.58
C LEU A 102 10.33 13.99 9.95
N LYS A 103 10.37 14.03 8.61
CA LYS A 103 10.67 15.22 7.83
C LYS A 103 9.71 15.30 6.65
N LEU A 104 9.03 16.44 6.51
CA LEU A 104 8.28 16.75 5.30
C LEU A 104 9.28 17.15 4.22
N LYS A 105 9.54 16.23 3.29
CA LYS A 105 10.43 16.45 2.15
C LYS A 105 9.89 15.75 0.92
N VAL A 106 10.09 16.37 -0.23
CA VAL A 106 9.84 15.73 -1.53
C VAL A 106 11.15 15.12 -1.99
N GLU A 107 11.25 13.79 -1.92
CA GLU A 107 12.42 13.06 -2.42
C GLU A 107 12.43 13.04 -3.95
N HIS A 108 13.40 13.71 -4.55
CA HIS A 108 13.60 13.76 -5.99
C HIS A 108 15.10 13.74 -6.34
N SER A 109 15.42 13.31 -7.56
CA SER A 109 16.80 13.37 -8.08
C SER A 109 17.25 14.83 -8.21
N PRO A 110 18.56 15.15 -8.00
CA PRO A 110 19.09 16.49 -8.23
C PRO A 110 18.81 17.05 -9.64
N GLY A 111 18.59 16.17 -10.62
CA GLY A 111 18.32 16.54 -12.02
C GLY A 111 16.86 16.87 -12.34
N ILE A 112 15.92 16.74 -11.39
CA ILE A 112 14.50 17.02 -11.61
C ILE A 112 13.95 18.02 -10.58
N THR A 113 12.88 18.72 -10.93
CA THR A 113 12.18 19.60 -9.99
C THR A 113 11.19 18.82 -9.13
N ALA A 114 10.86 19.37 -7.96
CA ALA A 114 9.82 18.82 -7.08
C ALA A 114 8.45 18.71 -7.79
N GLY A 115 8.13 19.66 -8.68
CA GLY A 115 6.89 19.64 -9.47
C GLY A 115 6.83 18.45 -10.43
N THR A 116 7.91 18.19 -11.17
CA THR A 116 8.01 17.03 -12.07
C THR A 116 7.86 15.72 -11.29
N ARG A 117 8.50 15.61 -10.12
CA ARG A 117 8.39 14.44 -9.24
C ARG A 117 6.96 14.19 -8.78
N LEU A 118 6.26 15.26 -8.36
CA LEU A 118 4.90 15.17 -7.87
C LEU A 118 3.94 14.74 -8.98
N VAL A 119 4.04 15.34 -10.17
CA VAL A 119 3.24 14.95 -11.34
C VAL A 119 3.48 13.48 -11.70
N ALA A 120 4.74 13.05 -11.76
CA ALA A 120 5.06 11.66 -12.06
C ALA A 120 4.57 10.69 -10.97
N ALA A 121 4.65 11.07 -9.68
CA ALA A 121 4.14 10.28 -8.57
C ALA A 121 2.62 10.15 -8.63
N THR A 122 1.90 11.23 -8.95
CA THR A 122 0.45 11.24 -9.10
C THR A 122 0.01 10.38 -10.29
N LEU A 123 0.65 10.53 -11.45
CA LEU A 123 0.35 9.70 -12.63
C LEU A 123 0.65 8.22 -12.36
N GLY A 124 1.78 7.91 -11.72
CA GLY A 124 2.13 6.55 -11.33
C GLY A 124 1.13 5.96 -10.32
N GLY A 125 0.72 6.75 -9.32
CA GLY A 125 -0.30 6.35 -8.35
C GLY A 125 -1.66 6.11 -8.99
N PHE A 126 -2.06 6.94 -9.95
CA PHE A 126 -3.30 6.77 -10.72
C PHE A 126 -3.27 5.48 -11.54
N LEU A 127 -2.19 5.24 -12.30
CA LEU A 127 -2.01 4.01 -13.07
C LEU A 127 -1.96 2.77 -12.17
N PHE A 128 -1.29 2.85 -11.02
CA PHE A 128 -1.28 1.77 -10.03
C PHE A 128 -2.67 1.52 -9.44
N GLY A 129 -3.42 2.58 -9.15
CA GLY A 129 -4.81 2.49 -8.69
C GLY A 129 -5.67 1.74 -9.69
N LEU A 130 -5.66 2.15 -10.97
CA LEU A 130 -6.36 1.44 -12.05
C LEU A 130 -5.90 -0.03 -12.16
N GLY A 131 -4.59 -0.27 -12.17
CA GLY A 131 -4.02 -1.61 -12.23
C GLY A 131 -4.46 -2.50 -11.06
N SER A 132 -4.55 -1.94 -9.85
CA SER A 132 -4.97 -2.69 -8.66
C SER A 132 -6.43 -3.14 -8.73
N GLN A 133 -7.27 -2.41 -9.47
CA GLN A 133 -8.66 -2.81 -9.72
C GLN A 133 -8.74 -3.98 -10.71
N PHE A 134 -7.97 -3.92 -11.80
CA PHE A 134 -7.89 -5.01 -12.77
C PHE A 134 -7.24 -6.27 -12.19
N GLY A 135 -6.19 -6.10 -11.38
CA GLY A 135 -5.51 -7.17 -10.66
C GLY A 135 -6.26 -7.69 -9.43
N ARG A 136 -7.44 -7.13 -9.11
CA ARG A 136 -8.26 -7.44 -7.93
C ARG A 136 -7.48 -7.38 -6.60
N GLY A 137 -6.46 -6.52 -6.52
CA GLY A 137 -5.65 -6.34 -5.33
C GLY A 137 -4.43 -5.45 -5.57
N CYS A 138 -3.94 -4.84 -4.49
CA CYS A 138 -2.64 -4.15 -4.47
C CYS A 138 -1.50 -5.13 -4.18
N THR A 139 -0.25 -4.67 -4.14
CA THR A 139 0.92 -5.52 -3.88
C THR A 139 0.81 -6.30 -2.57
N SER A 140 0.32 -5.69 -1.49
CA SER A 140 0.14 -6.41 -0.21
C SER A 140 -0.98 -7.45 -0.26
N GLY A 141 -2.08 -7.16 -0.96
CA GLY A 141 -3.20 -8.11 -1.08
C GLY A 141 -2.95 -9.22 -2.11
N ALA A 142 -2.71 -8.83 -3.36
CA ALA A 142 -2.56 -9.77 -4.47
C ALA A 142 -1.25 -10.56 -4.40
N ALA A 143 -0.12 -9.90 -4.15
CA ALA A 143 1.18 -10.58 -4.16
C ALA A 143 1.53 -11.18 -2.79
N LEU A 144 1.55 -10.37 -1.73
CA LEU A 144 2.01 -10.82 -0.40
C LEU A 144 1.01 -11.78 0.26
N SER A 145 -0.24 -11.36 0.48
CA SER A 145 -1.27 -12.21 1.10
C SER A 145 -1.66 -13.40 0.23
N GLY A 146 -1.74 -13.21 -1.09
CA GLY A 146 -2.05 -14.28 -2.05
C GLY A 146 -0.97 -15.35 -2.16
N SER A 147 0.32 -14.98 -2.15
CA SER A 147 1.40 -15.98 -2.11
C SER A 147 1.49 -16.68 -0.74
N ALA A 148 1.20 -15.96 0.35
CA ALA A 148 1.15 -16.55 1.69
C ALA A 148 0.05 -17.63 1.83
N SER A 149 -1.06 -17.51 1.10
CA SER A 149 -2.10 -18.55 1.04
C SER A 149 -1.84 -19.64 -0.01
N LEU A 150 -0.63 -19.71 -0.57
CA LEU A 150 -0.23 -20.62 -1.65
C LEU A 150 -1.10 -20.52 -2.93
N ALA A 151 -1.76 -19.37 -3.17
CA ALA A 151 -2.56 -19.19 -4.37
C ALA A 151 -1.64 -18.96 -5.59
N LEU A 152 -1.85 -19.73 -6.67
CA LEU A 152 -1.10 -19.55 -7.92
C LEU A 152 -1.20 -18.12 -8.46
N SER A 153 -2.38 -17.52 -8.35
CA SER A 153 -2.62 -16.13 -8.73
C SER A 153 -1.73 -15.14 -7.98
N GLY A 154 -1.39 -15.41 -6.71
CA GLY A 154 -0.52 -14.56 -5.92
C GLY A 154 0.94 -14.59 -6.39
N PHE A 155 1.43 -15.77 -6.78
CA PHE A 155 2.76 -15.89 -7.39
C PHE A 155 2.81 -15.23 -8.77
N LEU A 156 1.78 -15.40 -9.59
CA LEU A 156 1.67 -14.72 -10.89
C LEU A 156 1.61 -13.19 -10.72
N ALA A 157 0.83 -12.70 -9.75
CA ALA A 157 0.76 -11.28 -9.43
C ALA A 157 2.12 -10.74 -8.96
N MET A 158 2.82 -11.47 -8.07
CA MET A 158 4.17 -11.12 -7.61
C MET A 158 5.15 -10.99 -8.80
N MET A 159 5.20 -12.01 -9.66
CA MET A 159 6.07 -12.01 -10.85
C MET A 159 5.70 -10.89 -11.83
N GLY A 160 4.40 -10.66 -12.06
CA GLY A 160 3.93 -9.60 -12.93
C GLY A 160 4.30 -8.20 -12.41
N ILE A 161 4.01 -7.91 -11.14
CA ILE A 161 4.29 -6.60 -10.53
C ILE A 161 5.79 -6.31 -10.52
N PHE A 162 6.59 -7.22 -9.97
CA PHE A 162 8.04 -6.99 -9.88
C PHE A 162 8.72 -7.08 -11.25
N GLY A 163 8.34 -8.05 -12.08
CA GLY A 163 8.91 -8.22 -13.43
C GLY A 163 8.68 -6.99 -14.32
N THR A 164 7.43 -6.50 -14.39
CA THR A 164 7.13 -5.27 -15.15
C THR A 164 7.78 -4.04 -14.51
N GLY A 165 7.80 -3.96 -13.18
CA GLY A 165 8.47 -2.90 -12.44
C GLY A 165 9.95 -2.80 -12.82
N TYR A 166 10.69 -3.91 -12.82
CA TYR A 166 12.10 -3.94 -13.21
C TYR A 166 12.30 -3.62 -14.70
N ALA A 167 11.43 -4.13 -15.59
CA ALA A 167 11.51 -3.87 -17.02
C ALA A 167 11.35 -2.37 -17.34
N ILE A 168 10.38 -1.73 -16.69
CA ILE A 168 10.05 -0.32 -16.91
C ILE A 168 10.99 0.61 -16.13
N ALA A 169 11.61 0.13 -15.05
CA ALA A 169 12.51 0.94 -14.21
C ALA A 169 13.66 1.57 -15.01
N TRP A 170 14.16 0.90 -16.04
CA TRP A 170 15.22 1.45 -16.88
C TRP A 170 14.78 2.72 -17.65
N ILE A 171 13.52 2.77 -18.09
CA ILE A 171 12.95 3.91 -18.83
C ILE A 171 12.83 5.13 -17.91
N PHE A 172 12.35 4.92 -16.69
CA PHE A 172 12.11 5.99 -15.72
C PHE A 172 13.33 6.33 -14.86
N ARG A 173 14.51 5.78 -15.18
CA ARG A 173 15.74 5.98 -14.38
C ARG A 173 16.12 7.43 -14.14
N LYS A 174 15.84 8.30 -15.10
CA LYS A 174 16.13 9.74 -15.00
C LYS A 174 15.25 10.47 -13.96
N LEU A 175 14.18 9.85 -13.47
CA LEU A 175 13.32 10.44 -12.43
C LEU A 175 13.84 10.20 -11.00
N TRP A 176 14.77 9.26 -10.81
CA TRP A 176 15.20 8.84 -9.47
C TRP A 176 16.71 8.71 -9.29
N VAL A 177 17.49 8.60 -10.37
CA VAL A 177 18.96 8.75 -10.36
C VAL A 177 19.32 10.21 -10.56
#